data_AF-A0A7C7H291-F1
#
_entry.id   AF-A0A7C7H291-F1
#
_cell.length_a   1.000
_cell.length_b   1.000
_cell.length_c   1.000
_cell.angle_alpha   90.00
_cell.angle_beta   90.00
_cell.angle_gamma   90.00
#
_symmetry.space_group_name_H-M   'P 1'
#
loop_
_entity.id
_entity.type
_entity.pdbx_description
1 polymer ?
#
loop_
_entity_poly.entity_id
_entity_poly.type
_entity_poly.pdbx_seq_one_letter_code
_entity_poly.pdbx_strand_id
1 'polypeptide(L)' 'AEPGALIGFAGPRVIKQTIGQDLPEGFQRAEFVLEKGFIDHIVTRSEMKEVLIQVIKFANA' A
#
# COMPACT_ATOMS: atom_id res chain seq x y z
N ALA A 1 3.20 -4.19 -1.13
CA ALA A 1 2.31 -3.66 -2.19
C ALA A 1 3.09 -3.48 -3.50
N GLU A 2 2.44 -3.14 -4.61
CA GLU A 2 3.10 -2.70 -5.84
C GLU A 2 3.20 -1.17 -5.90
N PRO A 3 4.15 -0.59 -6.68
CA PRO A 3 4.28 0.86 -6.83
C PRO A 3 2.97 1.53 -7.28
N GLY A 4 2.59 2.63 -6.63
CA GLY A 4 1.39 3.40 -6.96
C GLY A 4 0.05 2.71 -6.70
N ALA A 5 0.04 1.50 -6.12
CA ALA A 5 -1.20 0.79 -5.79
C ALA A 5 -2.11 1.63 -4.89
N LEU A 6 -3.43 1.61 -5.14
CA LEU A 6 -4.42 2.27 -4.31
C LEU A 6 -4.90 1.31 -3.21
N ILE A 7 -4.71 1.67 -1.95
CA ILE A 7 -4.95 0.84 -0.77
C ILE A 7 -5.78 1.64 0.22
N GLY A 8 -6.98 1.16 0.53
CA GLY A 8 -7.84 1.78 1.53
C GLY A 8 -9.18 1.06 1.68
N PHE A 9 -9.81 1.28 2.83
CA PHE A 9 -11.11 0.68 3.13
C PHE A 9 -12.26 1.33 2.35
N ALA A 10 -12.31 2.67 2.33
CA ALA A 10 -13.29 3.46 1.59
C ALA A 10 -12.61 4.24 0.46
N GLY A 11 -13.31 4.43 -0.66
CA GLY A 11 -12.77 5.18 -1.80
C GLY A 11 -12.52 6.67 -1.49
N PRO A 12 -11.54 7.32 -2.14
CA PRO A 12 -11.17 8.72 -1.88
C PRO A 12 -12.37 9.68 -1.95
N ARG A 13 -13.29 9.45 -2.92
CA ARG A 13 -14.48 10.28 -3.11
C ARG A 13 -15.41 10.26 -1.90
N VAL A 14 -15.65 9.07 -1.35
CA VAL A 14 -16.53 8.91 -0.17
C VAL A 14 -15.91 9.62 1.01
N ILE A 15 -14.62 9.41 1.27
CA ILE A 15 -13.90 10.04 2.38
C ILE A 15 -13.93 11.57 2.24
N LYS A 16 -13.60 12.11 1.07
CA LYS A 16 -13.64 13.55 0.79
C LYS A 16 -15.03 14.15 1.03
N GLN A 17 -16.10 13.46 0.61
CA GLN A 17 -17.47 13.89 0.89
C GLN A 17 -17.80 13.86 2.39
N THR A 18 -17.34 12.84 3.12
CA THR A 18 -17.62 12.69 4.55
C THR A 18 -16.88 13.72 5.41
N ILE A 19 -15.60 14.02 5.12
CA ILE A 19 -14.80 14.96 5.90
C ILE A 19 -14.90 16.42 5.42
N GLY A 20 -15.39 16.64 4.19
CA GLY A 20 -15.55 17.97 3.59
C GLY A 20 -14.22 18.69 3.27
N GLN A 21 -13.11 17.95 3.15
CA GLN A 21 -11.76 18.48 2.93
C GLN A 21 -11.06 17.73 1.80
N ASP A 22 -10.10 18.40 1.15
CA ASP A 22 -9.21 17.74 0.19
C ASP A 22 -8.33 16.70 0.87
N LEU A 23 -8.05 15.62 0.14
CA LEU A 23 -7.18 14.56 0.61
C LEU A 23 -5.73 14.92 0.30
N PRO A 24 -4.78 14.55 1.18
CA PRO A 24 -3.35 14.75 0.92
C PRO A 24 -2.92 14.17 -0.43
N GLU A 25 -1.86 14.72 -1.00
CA GLU A 25 -1.24 14.14 -2.19
C GLU A 25 -0.79 12.70 -1.90
N GLY A 26 -1.02 11.81 -2.86
CA GLY A 26 -0.69 10.40 -2.70
C GLY A 26 -1.54 9.67 -1.66
N PHE A 27 -2.61 10.26 -1.11
CA PHE A 27 -3.48 9.58 -0.15
C PHE A 27 -3.91 8.20 -0.67
N GLN A 28 -3.82 7.19 0.19
CA GLN A 28 -4.06 5.77 -0.12
C GLN A 28 -3.10 5.12 -1.13
N ARG A 29 -2.08 5.82 -1.65
CA ARG A 29 -1.05 5.19 -2.48
C ARG A 29 -0.14 4.32 -1.64
N ALA A 30 0.44 3.29 -2.25
CA ALA A 30 1.38 2.37 -1.63
C ALA A 30 2.48 3.11 -0.85
N GLU A 31 3.02 4.18 -1.42
CA GLU A 31 4.06 5.03 -0.83
C GLU A 31 3.55 5.75 0.42
N PHE A 32 2.35 6.32 0.36
CA PHE A 32 1.71 6.99 1.48
C PHE A 32 1.43 6.02 2.63
N VAL A 33 0.88 4.84 2.34
CA VAL A 33 0.55 3.87 3.39
C VAL A 33 1.78 3.13 3.94
N LEU A 34 2.87 3.03 3.16
CA LEU A 34 4.18 2.59 3.64
C LEU A 34 4.74 3.58 4.67
N GLU A 35 4.72 4.89 4.37
CA GLU A 35 5.18 5.93 5.30
C GLU A 35 4.40 5.91 6.63
N LYS A 36 3.10 5.53 6.58
CA LYS A 36 2.26 5.38 7.77
C LYS A 36 2.37 4.02 8.47
N GLY A 37 3.19 3.10 7.96
CA GLY A 37 3.45 1.79 8.59
C GLY A 37 2.34 0.74 8.39
N PHE A 38 1.45 0.91 7.40
CA PHE A 38 0.40 -0.08 7.11
C PHE A 38 0.89 -1.27 6.27
N ILE A 39 2.01 -1.12 5.58
CA ILE A 39 2.64 -2.18 4.79
C ILE A 39 4.15 -2.16 5.04
N ASP A 40 4.80 -3.31 4.87
CA ASP A 40 6.23 -3.45 5.14
C ASP A 40 7.10 -3.05 3.94
N HIS A 41 6.65 -3.36 2.72
CA HIS A 41 7.44 -3.16 1.50
C HIS A 41 6.59 -2.82 0.26
N ILE A 42 7.20 -2.09 -0.66
CA ILE A 42 6.72 -1.89 -2.03
C ILE A 42 7.65 -2.65 -2.98
N VAL A 43 7.10 -3.54 -3.79
CA VAL A 43 7.85 -4.48 -4.63
C VAL A 43 7.31 -4.40 -6.05
N THR A 44 8.21 -4.26 -7.03
CA THR A 44 7.81 -4.26 -8.45
C THR A 44 7.32 -5.65 -8.87
N ARG A 45 6.45 -5.73 -9.88
CA ARG A 45 5.91 -7.03 -10.34
C ARG A 45 7.01 -8.02 -10.75
N SER A 46 8.10 -7.53 -11.36
CA SER A 46 9.25 -8.35 -11.78
C SER A 46 9.96 -9.04 -10.61
N GLU A 47 10.00 -8.41 -9.44
CA GLU A 47 10.71 -8.91 -8.26
C GLU A 47 9.81 -9.71 -7.32
N MET A 48 8.48 -9.61 -7.50
CA MET A 48 7.47 -10.18 -6.61
C MET A 48 7.67 -11.66 -6.33
N LYS A 49 8.04 -12.46 -7.34
CA LYS A 49 8.25 -13.91 -7.18
C LYS A 49 9.36 -14.20 -6.18
N GLU A 50 10.49 -13.50 -6.28
CA GLU A 50 11.66 -13.72 -5.43
C GLU A 50 11.34 -13.30 -3.98
N VAL A 51 10.73 -12.13 -3.80
CA VAL A 51 10.36 -11.65 -2.47
C VAL A 51 9.37 -12.59 -1.77
N LEU A 52 8.36 -13.11 -2.49
CA LEU A 52 7.42 -14.08 -1.92
C LEU A 52 8.12 -15.36 -1.45
N ILE A 53 9.09 -15.88 -2.23
CA ILE A 53 9.88 -17.05 -1.82
C ILE A 53 10.63 -16.77 -0.51
N GLN A 54 11.24 -15.59 -0.38
CA GLN A 54 11.99 -15.20 0.82
C GLN A 54 11.08 -15.09 2.05
N VAL A 55 9.93 -14.42 1.92
CA VAL A 55 8.96 -14.26 3.02
C VAL A 55 8.42 -15.61 3.48
N ILE A 56 8.04 -16.50 2.55
CA ILE A 56 7.54 -17.84 2.89
C ILE A 56 8.62 -18.69 3.58
N LYS A 57 9.87 -18.62 3.11
CA LYS A 57 11.00 -19.31 3.76
C LYS A 57 11.24 -18.80 5.18
N PHE A 58 11.20 -17.48 5.38
CA PHE A 58 11.34 -16.86 6.69
C PHE A 58 10.24 -17.30 7.65
N ALA A 59 8.99 -17.37 7.19
CA ALA A 59 7.84 -17.74 8.02
C ALA A 59 7.79 -19.25 8.39
N ASN A 60 8.44 -20.12 7.62
CA ASN A 60 8.49 -21.56 7.87
C ASN A 60 9.74 -22.02 8.64
N ALA A 61 10.61 -21.08 9.03
CA ALA A 61 11.78 -21.33 9.87
C ALA A 61 11.41 -21.17 11.34
#